data_AF-A0A1F2YGH8-F1
#
_entry.id   AF-A0A1F2YGH8-F1
#
_cell.length_a   1.000
_cell.length_b   1.000
_cell.length_c   1.000
_cell.angle_alpha   90.00
_cell.angle_beta   90.00
_cell.angle_gamma   90.00
#
_symmetry.space_group_name_H-M   'P 1'
#
loop_
_entity.id
_entity.type
_entity.pdbx_description
1 polymer ?
#
loop_
_entity_poly.entity_id
_entity_poly.type
_entity_poly.pdbx_seq_one_letter_code
_entity_poly.pdbx_strand_id
1 'polypeptide(L)' 'MNLWQEVLEELGSAKVPIVDGVVCEHPRTQVMPMQVGRLKQWKQKVYGDIGVTLYDMPEAAEARGET' A
#
# COMPACT_ATOMS: atom_id res chain seq x y z
N MET A 1 0.54 -10.49 15.98
CA MET A 1 -0.01 -9.13 15.81
C MET A 1 0.52 -8.62 14.48
N ASN A 2 -0.35 -8.30 13.53
CA ASN A 2 0.04 -7.92 12.17
C ASN A 2 -0.17 -6.42 11.98
N LEU A 3 0.76 -5.62 12.50
CA LEU A 3 0.67 -4.15 12.56
C LEU A 3 0.27 -3.53 11.21
N TRP A 4 0.78 -4.07 10.11
CA TRP A 4 0.53 -3.54 8.78
C TRP A 4 -0.92 -3.67 8.33
N GLN A 5 -1.64 -4.71 8.75
CA GLN A 5 -3.04 -4.87 8.37
C GLN A 5 -3.91 -3.75 8.97
N GLU A 6 -3.77 -3.50 10.27
CA GLU A 6 -4.54 -2.47 10.97
C GLU A 6 -4.23 -1.06 10.42
N VAL A 7 -2.96 -0.76 10.15
CA VAL A 7 -2.55 0.53 9.56
C VAL A 7 -3.14 0.71 8.16
N LEU A 8 -3.09 -0.32 7.32
CA LEU A 8 -3.65 -0.24 5.97
C LEU A 8 -5.18 -0.16 5.96
N GLU A 9 -5.86 -0.78 6.92
CA GLU A 9 -7.32 -0.68 7.08
C GLU A 9 -7.76 0.74 7.45
N GLU A 10 -7.04 1.39 8.37
CA GLU A 10 -7.27 2.79 8.73
C GLU A 10 -7.03 3.72 7.53
N LEU A 11 -5.90 3.57 6.84
CA LEU A 11 -5.58 4.41 5.67
C LEU A 11 -6.55 4.15 4.49
N GLY A 12 -6.94 2.90 4.26
CA GLY A 12 -7.85 2.51 3.19
C GLY A 12 -9.29 2.98 3.41
N SER A 13 -9.67 3.28 4.66
CA SER A 13 -10.99 3.79 5.06
C SER A 13 -11.01 5.31 5.29
N ALA A 14 -9.85 5.97 5.36
CA ALA A 14 -9.74 7.41 5.52
C ALA A 14 -10.57 8.14 4.45
N LYS A 15 -11.29 9.20 4.81
CA LYS A 15 -12.12 9.97 3.86
C LYS A 15 -11.29 10.86 2.94
N VAL A 16 -10.11 11.27 3.38
CA VAL A 16 -9.19 12.09 2.61
C VAL A 16 -8.41 11.18 1.65
N PRO A 17 -8.38 11.46 0.34
CA PRO A 17 -7.62 10.66 -0.61
C PRO A 17 -6.12 10.79 -0.36
N ILE A 18 -5.40 9.67 -0.44
CA ILE A 18 -3.94 9.63 -0.38
C ILE A 18 -3.42 9.85 -1.80
N VAL A 19 -2.89 11.04 -2.05
CA VAL A 19 -2.52 11.49 -3.40
C VAL A 19 -1.22 10.85 -3.88
N ASP A 20 -0.19 10.72 -3.03
CA ASP A 20 1.13 10.22 -3.43
C ASP A 20 1.37 8.72 -3.14
N GLY A 21 0.31 8.01 -2.74
CA GLY A 21 0.38 6.60 -2.35
C GLY A 21 0.98 6.38 -0.95
N VAL A 22 1.21 5.10 -0.62
CA VAL A 22 1.76 4.64 0.66
C VAL A 22 2.93 3.71 0.40
N VAL A 23 4.06 3.95 1.05
CA VAL A 23 5.23 3.06 1.02
C VAL A 23 5.32 2.32 2.34
N CYS A 24 5.31 0.99 2.28
CA CYS A 24 5.44 0.11 3.45
C CYS A 24 6.78 -0.61 3.42
N GLU A 25 7.60 -0.45 4.46
CA GLU A 25 8.81 -1.24 4.69
C GLU A 25 8.53 -2.31 5.74
N HIS A 26 8.72 -3.58 5.41
CA HIS A 26 8.36 -4.69 6.27
C HIS A 26 9.39 -5.82 6.17
N PRO A 27 9.44 -6.76 7.14
CA PRO A 27 10.25 -7.96 6.98
C PRO A 27 9.89 -8.71 5.70
N ARG A 28 10.86 -9.30 5.00
CA ARG A 28 10.63 -10.07 3.74
C ARG A 28 9.63 -11.22 3.88
N THR A 29 9.43 -11.72 5.09
CA THR A 29 8.50 -12.81 5.42
C THR A 29 7.06 -12.33 5.60
N GLN A 30 6.85 -11.02 5.75
CA GLN A 30 5.54 -10.43 5.89
C GLN A 30 4.81 -10.47 4.55
N VAL A 31 3.64 -11.10 4.55
CA VAL A 31 2.72 -11.07 3.40
C VAL A 31 1.88 -9.80 3.51
N MET A 32 1.91 -9.01 2.44
CA MET A 32 1.15 -7.76 2.33
C MET A 32 -0.11 -8.02 1.49
N PRO A 33 -1.26 -7.45 1.87
CA PRO A 33 -2.53 -7.65 1.15
C PRO A 33 -2.51 -6.93 -0.21
N MET A 34 -3.03 -7.55 -1.27
CA MET A 34 -3.08 -6.89 -2.60
C MET A 34 -4.03 -5.68 -2.64
N GLN A 35 -5.03 -5.65 -1.75
CA GLN A 35 -5.99 -4.56 -1.64
C GLN A 35 -6.50 -4.46 -0.20
N VAL A 36 -6.63 -3.22 0.30
CA VAL A 36 -7.24 -2.90 1.60
C VAL A 36 -8.08 -1.64 1.46
N GLY A 37 -9.40 -1.78 1.55
CA GLY A 37 -10.32 -0.68 1.26
C GLY A 37 -10.04 -0.10 -0.14
N ARG A 38 -9.72 1.20 -0.18
CA ARG A 38 -9.39 1.93 -1.42
C ARG A 38 -7.92 1.84 -1.82
N LEU A 39 -7.06 1.29 -0.97
CA LEU A 39 -5.64 1.08 -1.30
C LEU A 39 -5.47 -0.19 -2.11
N LYS A 40 -4.81 -0.07 -3.26
CA LYS A 40 -4.43 -1.20 -4.12
C LYS A 40 -2.92 -1.26 -4.21
N GLN A 41 -2.36 -2.46 -4.05
CA GLN A 41 -0.94 -2.68 -4.21
C GLN A 41 -0.54 -2.39 -5.67
N TRP A 42 0.39 -1.46 -5.85
CA TRP A 42 0.94 -1.10 -7.16
C TRP A 42 2.20 -1.90 -7.47
N LYS A 43 3.12 -1.99 -6.51
CA LYS A 43 4.42 -2.63 -6.71
C LYS A 43 4.93 -3.26 -5.42
N GLN A 44 5.68 -4.34 -5.56
CA GLN A 44 6.39 -4.95 -4.44
C GLN A 44 7.79 -5.37 -4.89
N LYS A 45 8.77 -5.21 -3.99
CA LYS A 45 10.13 -5.68 -4.19
C LYS A 45 10.78 -6.05 -2.85
N VAL A 46 11.68 -7.03 -2.88
CA VAL A 46 12.46 -7.44 -1.70
C VAL A 46 13.93 -7.10 -1.92
N TYR A 47 14.57 -6.56 -0.88
CA TYR A 47 15.97 -6.17 -0.80
C TYR A 47 16.58 -6.81 0.45
N GLY A 48 17.30 -7.93 0.28
CA GLY A 48 17.81 -8.69 1.42
C GLY A 48 16.67 -9.16 2.32
N ASP A 49 16.64 -8.69 3.56
CA ASP A 49 15.63 -9.04 4.56
C ASP A 49 14.44 -8.08 4.63
N ILE A 50 14.43 -7.03 3.80
CA ILE A 50 13.40 -5.99 3.78
C ILE A 50 12.54 -6.13 2.53
N GLY A 51 11.22 -6.22 2.72
CA GLY A 51 10.22 -6.03 1.67
C GLY A 51 9.75 -4.59 1.62
N VAL A 52 9.59 -4.06 0.41
CA VAL A 52 9.01 -2.74 0.14
C VAL A 52 7.76 -2.96 -0.71
N THR A 53 6.61 -2.57 -0.18
CA THR A 53 5.31 -2.64 -0.88
C THR A 53 4.73 -1.24 -1.03
N LEU A 54 4.35 -0.88 -2.25
CA LEU A 54 3.74 0.40 -2.58
C LEU A 54 2.25 0.19 -2.82
N TYR A 55 1.45 1.02 -2.18
CA TYR A 55 0.02 1.12 -2.40
C TYR A 55 -0.33 2.46 -3.03
N ASP A 56 -1.40 2.45 -3.80
CA ASP A 56 -1.96 3.64 -4.40
C ASP A 56 -3.50 3.61 -4.34
N MET A 57 -4.13 4.76 -4.48
CA MET A 57 -5.57 4.86 -4.67
C MET A 57 -5.87 4.96 -6.18
N PRO A 58 -6.83 4.19 -6.72
CA PRO A 58 -7.17 4.23 -8.14
C PRO A 58 -7.42 5.65 -8.66
N GLU A 59 -8.06 6.50 -7.84
CA GLU A 59 -8.37 7.89 -8.18
C GLU A 59 -7.10 8.76 -8.34
N ALA A 60 -6.01 8.40 -7.65
CA ALA A 60 -4.72 9.08 -7.75
C ALA A 60 -3.85 8.55 -8.91
N ALA A 61 -3.92 7.25 -9.20
CA ALA A 61 -3.26 6.65 -10.37
C ALA A 61 -3.81 7.20 -11.70
N GLU A 62 -5.13 7.37 -11.79
CA GLU A 62 -5.80 7.98 -12.95
C GLU A 62 -5.35 9.44 -13.14
N ALA A 63 -5.23 10.21 -12.05
CA ALA A 63 -4.74 11.59 -12.08
C ALA A 63 -3.28 11.71 -12.57
N ARG A 64 -2.46 10.65 -12.42
CA ARG A 64 -1.09 10.59 -12.93
C ARG A 64 -0.98 10.04 -14.36
N GLY A 65 -2.07 9.51 -14.94
CA GLY A 65 -2.07 8.92 -16.27
C GLY A 65 -1.37 7.55 -16.35
N GLU A 66 -1.38 6.78 -15.25
CA GLU A 66 -0.65 5.51 -15.12
C GLU A 66 -1.54 4.26 -15.31
N THR A 67 -2.76 4.42 -15.85
CA THR A 67 -3.73 3.34 -16.13
C THR A 67 -3.77 2.90 -17.59
#